data_AF-A0A7Y9XYE1-F1
#
_entry.id   AF-A0A7Y9XYE1-F1
#
_cell.length_a   1.000
_cell.length_b   1.000
_cell.length_c   1.000
_cell.angle_alpha   90.00
_cell.angle_beta   90.00
_cell.angle_gamma   90.00
#
_symmetry.space_group_name_H-M   'P 1'
#
loop_
_entity.id
_entity.type
_entity.pdbx_description
1 polymer ?
#
loop_
_entity_poly.entity_id
_entity_poly.type
_entity_poly.pdbx_seq_one_letter_code
_entity_poly.pdbx_strand_id
1 'polypeptide(L)'
;MGTDLNEGENPTAAELAVDYWKLLKVCERMMKSLPEDRRKRAGAQVRFSATRLENHLDVLGIELLTFEGAQFGPELPAIAVNADDFSNAERLEVESAIEPAVIMHGKVVQNAQVMLKESEVNESGN
;
A
#
# COMPACT_ATOMS: atom_id res chain seq x y z
N MET A 1 34.78 -8.08 -2.83
CA MET A 1 33.61 -8.97 -2.72
C MET A 1 32.43 -8.20 -3.30
N GLY A 2 32.33 -8.18 -4.62
CA GLY A 2 31.21 -7.54 -5.30
C GLY A 2 30.02 -8.47 -5.14
N THR A 3 28.92 -7.96 -4.59
CA THR A 3 27.66 -8.68 -4.61
C THR A 3 27.20 -8.69 -6.06
N ASP A 4 27.20 -9.88 -6.67
CA ASP A 4 26.43 -10.17 -7.87
C ASP A 4 24.95 -9.93 -7.53
N LEU A 5 24.52 -8.67 -7.61
CA LEU A 5 23.12 -8.34 -7.76
C LEU A 5 22.79 -8.75 -9.18
N ASN A 6 22.00 -9.81 -9.35
CA ASN A 6 21.37 -10.11 -10.63
C ASN A 6 20.81 -8.80 -11.20
N GLU A 7 21.05 -8.51 -12.47
CA GLU A 7 20.67 -7.26 -13.16
C GLU A 7 19.16 -6.94 -13.11
N GLY A 8 18.32 -7.80 -12.50
CA GLY A 8 16.88 -7.63 -12.29
C GLY A 8 16.40 -7.54 -10.83
N GLU A 9 17.28 -7.59 -9.82
CA GLU A 9 16.86 -7.53 -8.40
C GLU A 9 17.57 -6.34 -7.71
N ASN A 10 17.04 -5.13 -7.90
CA ASN A 10 17.50 -3.95 -7.18
C ASN A 10 16.55 -3.64 -6.00
N PRO A 11 16.76 -4.23 -4.81
CA PRO A 11 15.88 -4.02 -3.66
C PRO A 11 15.79 -2.54 -3.25
N THR A 12 16.83 -1.75 -3.54
CA THR A 12 16.84 -0.31 -3.26
C THR A 12 15.81 0.47 -4.08
N ALA A 13 15.47 0.02 -5.30
CA ALA A 13 14.42 0.65 -6.10
C ALA A 13 13.03 0.41 -5.48
N ALA A 14 12.78 -0.79 -4.95
CA ALA A 14 11.56 -1.12 -4.24
C ALA A 14 11.43 -0.33 -2.92
N GLU A 15 12.49 -0.28 -2.12
CA GLU A 15 12.53 0.51 -0.88
C GLU A 15 12.26 2.00 -1.16
N LEU A 16 12.91 2.57 -2.17
CA LEU A 16 12.69 3.95 -2.57
C LEU A 16 11.26 4.19 -3.06
N ALA A 17 10.66 3.22 -3.75
CA ALA A 17 9.27 3.30 -4.20
C ALA A 17 8.29 3.29 -3.02
N VAL A 18 8.55 2.47 -2.00
CA VAL A 18 7.78 2.46 -0.73
C VAL A 18 7.89 3.82 -0.04
N ASP A 19 9.07 4.40 0.06
CA ASP A 19 9.27 5.74 0.65
C ASP A 19 8.57 6.84 -0.15
N TYR A 20 8.63 6.77 -1.48
CA TYR A 20 7.91 7.68 -2.36
C TYR A 20 6.39 7.56 -2.13
N TRP A 21 5.87 6.33 -2.08
CA TRP A 21 4.46 6.07 -1.81
C TRP A 21 4.04 6.67 -0.47
N LYS A 22 4.81 6.48 0.61
CA LYS A 22 4.53 7.09 1.93
C LYS A 22 4.47 8.61 1.84
N LEU A 23 5.38 9.24 1.09
CA LEU A 23 5.38 10.68 0.87
C LEU A 23 4.12 11.14 0.11
N LEU A 24 3.68 10.40 -0.91
CA LEU A 24 2.40 10.67 -1.58
C LEU A 24 1.23 10.63 -0.60
N LYS A 25 1.14 9.62 0.28
CA LYS A 25 0.11 9.54 1.33
C LYS A 25 0.18 10.70 2.32
N VAL A 26 1.36 11.20 2.65
CA VAL A 26 1.52 12.43 3.47
C VAL A 26 0.95 13.63 2.71
N CYS A 27 1.28 13.81 1.44
CA CYS A 27 0.73 14.88 0.61
C CYS A 27 -0.80 14.79 0.54
N GLU A 28 -1.38 13.61 0.32
CA GLU A 28 -2.83 13.37 0.34
C GLU A 28 -3.49 13.82 1.63
N ARG A 29 -2.90 13.50 2.78
CA ARG A 29 -3.39 13.93 4.09
C ARG A 29 -3.30 15.45 4.24
N MET A 30 -2.17 16.05 3.89
CA MET A 30 -1.97 17.50 3.97
C MET A 30 -2.93 18.28 3.07
N MET A 31 -3.30 17.76 1.90
CA MET A 31 -4.23 18.43 1.00
C MET A 31 -5.64 18.63 1.60
N LYS A 32 -6.04 17.80 2.57
CA LYS A 32 -7.36 17.90 3.21
C LYS A 32 -7.55 19.24 3.95
N SER A 33 -6.48 19.89 4.40
CA SER A 33 -6.53 21.19 5.08
C SER A 33 -6.43 22.40 4.13
N LEU A 34 -6.18 22.19 2.83
CA LEU A 34 -6.04 23.29 1.88
C LEU A 34 -7.40 23.87 1.46
N PRO A 35 -7.46 25.18 1.14
CA PRO A 35 -8.58 25.78 0.40
C PRO A 35 -8.86 25.03 -0.92
N GLU A 36 -10.12 25.04 -1.38
CA GLU A 36 -10.59 24.19 -2.48
C GLU A 36 -9.79 24.39 -3.79
N ASP A 37 -9.48 25.65 -4.14
CA ASP A 37 -8.73 26.03 -5.33
C ASP A 37 -7.31 25.45 -5.31
N ARG A 38 -6.63 25.51 -4.16
CA ARG A 38 -5.29 24.94 -3.96
C ARG A 38 -5.34 23.42 -3.89
N ARG A 39 -6.36 22.85 -3.25
CA ARG A 39 -6.57 21.40 -3.13
C ARG A 39 -6.74 20.74 -4.50
N LYS A 40 -7.52 21.34 -5.41
CA LYS A 40 -7.69 20.81 -6.78
C LYS A 40 -6.36 20.73 -7.53
N ARG A 41 -5.54 21.79 -7.48
CA ARG A 41 -4.23 21.83 -8.14
C ARG A 41 -3.24 20.84 -7.52
N ALA A 42 -3.12 20.83 -6.20
CA ALA A 42 -2.25 19.88 -5.50
C ALA A 42 -2.67 18.43 -5.77
N GLY A 43 -3.99 18.16 -5.79
CA GLY A 43 -4.53 16.83 -6.09
C GLY A 43 -4.19 16.33 -7.49
N ALA A 44 -4.19 17.22 -8.48
CA ALA A 44 -3.74 16.87 -9.83
C ALA A 44 -2.24 16.51 -9.85
N GLN A 45 -1.41 17.26 -9.12
CA GLN A 45 0.03 16.99 -9.03
C GLN A 45 0.33 15.66 -8.32
N VAL A 46 -0.38 15.35 -7.24
CA VAL A 46 -0.22 14.08 -6.51
C VAL A 46 -0.63 12.91 -7.38
N ARG A 47 -1.79 12.97 -8.06
CA ARG A 47 -2.21 11.92 -9.00
C ARG A 47 -1.22 11.71 -10.13
N PHE A 48 -0.72 12.79 -10.74
CA PHE A 48 0.29 12.70 -11.78
C PHE A 48 1.58 12.02 -11.28
N SER A 49 2.00 12.36 -10.06
CA SER A 49 3.20 11.80 -9.43
C SER A 49 3.02 10.31 -9.10
N ALA A 50 1.82 9.91 -8.63
CA ALA A 50 1.46 8.52 -8.40
C ALA A 50 1.48 7.69 -9.70
N THR A 51 0.83 8.15 -10.77
CA THR A 51 0.87 7.48 -12.08
C THR A 51 2.29 7.37 -12.62
N ARG A 52 3.13 8.38 -12.39
CA ARG A 52 4.53 8.32 -12.81
C ARG A 52 5.33 7.28 -12.02
N LEU A 53 5.07 7.13 -10.72
CA LEU A 53 5.65 6.07 -9.91
C LEU A 53 5.23 4.69 -10.44
N GLU A 54 3.93 4.47 -10.66
CA GLU A 54 3.39 3.22 -11.22
C GLU A 54 4.05 2.86 -12.55
N ASN A 55 4.17 3.81 -13.49
CA ASN A 55 4.83 3.57 -14.78
C ASN A 55 6.30 3.18 -14.64
N HIS A 56 7.03 3.77 -13.69
CA HIS A 56 8.44 3.42 -13.46
C HIS A 56 8.57 2.02 -12.86
N LEU A 57 7.66 1.67 -11.94
CA LEU A 57 7.65 0.36 -11.30
C LEU A 57 7.26 -0.75 -12.28
N ASP A 58 6.32 -0.49 -13.21
CA ASP A 58 5.93 -1.43 -14.27
C ASP A 58 7.13 -1.83 -15.14
N VAL A 59 7.97 -0.86 -15.55
CA VAL A 59 9.21 -1.13 -16.28
C VAL A 59 10.19 -2.00 -15.49
N LEU A 60 10.19 -1.88 -14.17
CA LEU A 60 11.01 -2.67 -13.25
C LEU A 60 10.34 -3.99 -12.83
N GLY A 61 9.10 -4.25 -13.26
CA GLY A 61 8.30 -5.39 -12.84
C GLY A 61 7.99 -5.39 -11.33
N ILE A 62 7.81 -4.21 -10.74
CA ILE A 62 7.47 -4.01 -9.33
C ILE A 62 6.01 -3.53 -9.21
N GLU A 63 5.28 -4.04 -8.22
CA GLU A 63 3.93 -3.60 -7.86
C GLU A 63 3.87 -3.26 -6.37
N LEU A 64 3.12 -2.22 -6.03
CA LEU A 64 2.82 -1.83 -4.64
C LEU A 64 1.32 -2.06 -4.37
N LEU A 65 0.99 -2.92 -3.39
CA LEU A 65 -0.39 -3.31 -3.08
C LEU A 65 -0.77 -2.95 -1.63
N THR A 66 -1.95 -2.37 -1.41
CA THR A 66 -2.36 -1.80 -0.10
C THR A 66 -3.60 -2.44 0.52
N PHE A 67 -4.29 -3.31 -0.22
CA PHE A 67 -5.35 -4.22 0.25
C PHE A 67 -6.54 -3.60 1.00
N GLU A 68 -6.76 -2.28 1.00
CA GLU A 68 -7.89 -1.69 1.72
C GLU A 68 -9.25 -2.28 1.31
N GLY A 69 -10.06 -2.64 2.31
CA GLY A 69 -11.35 -3.29 2.14
C GLY A 69 -11.27 -4.80 1.86
N ALA A 70 -10.07 -5.38 1.72
CA ALA A 70 -9.92 -6.83 1.57
C ALA A 70 -10.12 -7.54 2.91
N GLN A 71 -10.66 -8.75 2.86
CA GLN A 71 -10.70 -9.68 3.98
C GLN A 71 -9.26 -10.01 4.41
N PHE A 72 -8.94 -9.80 5.69
CA PHE A 72 -7.65 -10.18 6.23
C PHE A 72 -7.60 -11.69 6.50
N GLY A 73 -6.50 -12.33 6.12
CA GLY A 73 -6.31 -13.78 6.22
C GLY A 73 -4.93 -14.23 5.72
N PRO A 74 -4.61 -15.52 5.85
CA PRO A 74 -3.26 -16.07 5.58
C PRO A 74 -2.80 -15.96 4.13
N GLU A 75 -3.73 -15.83 3.18
CA GLU A 75 -3.44 -15.70 1.76
C GLU A 75 -3.07 -14.26 1.35
N LEU A 76 -3.34 -13.28 2.23
CA LEU A 76 -3.02 -11.89 1.97
C LEU A 76 -1.57 -11.62 2.40
N PRO A 77 -0.70 -11.08 1.53
CA PRO A 77 0.69 -10.78 1.89
C PRO A 77 0.76 -9.49 2.73
N ALA A 78 0.21 -9.56 3.94
CA ALA A 78 0.04 -8.44 4.85
C ALA A 78 0.24 -8.88 6.30
N ILE A 79 0.83 -7.99 7.09
CA ILE A 79 1.03 -8.14 8.53
C ILE A 79 0.22 -7.04 9.22
N ALA A 80 -0.72 -7.44 10.05
CA ALA A 80 -1.53 -6.53 10.83
C ALA A 80 -0.77 -6.06 12.08
N VAL A 81 -0.69 -4.74 12.27
CA VAL A 81 0.03 -4.16 13.42
C VAL A 81 -0.83 -4.11 14.69
N ASN A 82 -2.15 -4.18 14.54
CA ASN A 82 -3.13 -4.14 15.62
C ASN A 82 -3.90 -5.46 15.76
N ALA A 83 -3.30 -6.58 15.34
CA ALA A 83 -3.96 -7.89 15.39
C ALA A 83 -4.41 -8.29 16.81
N ASP A 84 -3.63 -7.91 17.83
CA ASP A 84 -3.89 -8.22 19.24
C ASP A 84 -5.16 -7.54 19.77
N ASP A 85 -5.64 -6.47 19.12
CA ASP A 85 -6.85 -5.74 19.52
C ASP A 85 -8.15 -6.54 19.21
N PHE A 86 -8.07 -7.60 18.41
CA PHE A 86 -9.24 -8.29 17.82
C PHE A 86 -9.40 -9.76 18.24
N SER A 87 -9.03 -10.10 19.48
CA SER A 87 -9.06 -11.49 19.99
C SER A 87 -10.41 -12.23 19.86
N ASN A 88 -11.53 -11.51 19.73
CA ASN A 88 -12.88 -12.09 19.58
C ASN A 88 -13.57 -11.76 18.25
N ALA A 89 -12.87 -11.13 17.30
CA ALA A 89 -13.49 -10.76 16.03
C ALA A 89 -13.63 -11.98 15.11
N GLU A 90 -14.83 -12.19 14.57
CA GLU A 90 -15.08 -13.30 13.63
C GLU A 90 -14.55 -12.99 12.23
N ARG A 91 -14.51 -11.71 11.85
CA ARG A 91 -14.17 -11.28 10.50
C ARG A 91 -13.48 -9.91 10.51
N LEU A 92 -12.24 -9.87 10.03
CA LEU A 92 -11.44 -8.66 9.96
C LEU A 92 -11.19 -8.25 8.50
N GLU A 93 -11.18 -6.95 8.27
CA GLU A 93 -10.83 -6.35 6.98
C GLU A 93 -9.67 -5.38 7.15
N VAL A 94 -8.89 -5.21 6.09
CA VAL A 94 -7.86 -4.17 6.04
C VAL A 94 -8.54 -2.80 6.00
N GLU A 95 -8.34 -2.01 7.05
CA GLU A 95 -8.81 -0.62 7.12
C GLU A 95 -7.91 0.30 6.28
N SER A 96 -6.60 0.19 6.48
CA SER A 96 -5.61 1.03 5.79
C SER A 96 -4.24 0.37 5.75
N ALA A 97 -3.50 0.61 4.67
CA ALA A 97 -2.07 0.31 4.64
C ALA A 97 -1.25 1.39 5.35
N ILE A 98 -0.35 0.95 6.22
CA ILE A 98 0.77 1.73 6.76
C ILE A 98 1.94 1.68 5.77
N GLU A 99 2.20 0.49 5.21
CA GLU A 99 3.14 0.25 4.13
C GLU A 99 2.53 -0.72 3.10
N PRO A 100 2.78 -0.54 1.80
CA PRO A 100 2.30 -1.47 0.79
C PRO A 100 3.11 -2.78 0.84
N ALA A 101 2.50 -3.86 0.37
CA ALA A 101 3.25 -5.04 -0.05
C ALA A 101 4.02 -4.69 -1.32
N VAL A 102 5.22 -5.25 -1.44
CA VAL A 102 6.02 -5.15 -2.65
C VAL A 102 5.99 -6.51 -3.34
N ILE A 103 5.51 -6.51 -4.57
CA ILE A 103 5.57 -7.67 -5.47
C ILE A 103 6.62 -7.36 -6.54
N MET A 104 7.62 -8.21 -6.71
CA MET A 104 8.64 -8.06 -7.74
C MET A 104 8.62 -9.31 -8.63
N HIS A 105 8.35 -9.11 -9.91
CA HIS A 105 8.21 -10.18 -10.91
C HIS A 105 7.26 -11.30 -10.44
N GLY A 106 6.11 -10.91 -9.87
CA GLY A 106 5.08 -11.83 -9.38
C GLY A 106 5.39 -12.52 -8.05
N LYS A 107 6.49 -12.18 -7.37
CA LYS A 107 6.85 -12.72 -6.05
C LYS A 107 6.70 -11.65 -4.98
N VAL A 108 6.12 -12.03 -3.84
CA VAL A 108 6.11 -11.17 -2.64
C VAL A 108 7.54 -11.03 -2.13
N VAL A 109 8.06 -9.81 -2.12
CA VAL A 109 9.38 -9.50 -1.53
C VAL A 109 9.26 -8.76 -0.20
N GLN A 110 8.14 -8.09 0.02
CA GLN A 110 7.79 -7.46 1.30
C GLN A 110 6.28 -7.58 1.51
N ASN A 111 5.87 -7.97 2.73
CA ASN A 111 4.46 -7.94 3.13
C ASN A 111 4.03 -6.50 3.44
N ALA A 112 2.77 -6.18 3.16
CA ALA A 112 2.17 -4.93 3.58
C ALA A 112 2.16 -4.85 5.11
N GLN A 113 2.28 -3.64 5.67
CA GLN A 113 1.91 -3.39 7.05
C GLN A 113 0.54 -2.72 7.06
N VAL A 114 -0.42 -3.28 7.78
CA VAL A 114 -1.82 -2.83 7.73
C VAL A 114 -2.43 -2.62 9.10
N MET A 115 -3.41 -1.71 9.15
CA MET A 115 -4.38 -1.60 10.24
C MET A 115 -5.63 -2.39 9.86
N LEU A 116 -6.18 -3.12 10.82
CA LEU A 116 -7.43 -3.86 10.67
C LEU A 116 -8.59 -3.12 11.33
N LYS A 117 -9.79 -3.43 10.84
CA LYS A 117 -11.09 -3.14 11.45
C LYS A 117 -11.96 -4.39 11.42
N GLU A 118 -13.00 -4.43 12.25
CA GLU A 118 -14.07 -5.43 12.11
C GLU A 118 -14.82 -5.23 10.78
N SER A 119 -15.15 -6.34 10.13
CA SER A 119 -15.98 -6.36 8.92
C SER A 119 -17.43 -6.05 9.28
N GLU A 120 -18.09 -5.20 8.49
CA GLU A 120 -19.53 -5.00 8.63
C GLU A 120 -20.25 -6.21 8.02
N VAL A 121 -20.96 -6.98 8.85
CA VAL A 121 -21.82 -8.07 8.36
C VAL A 121 -22.98 -7.44 7.60
N ASN A 122 -22.89 -7.38 6.26
CA ASN A 122 -24.07 -7.18 5.43
C ASN A 122 -24.89 -8.47 5.45
N GLU A 123 -25.90 -8.51 6.32
CA GLU A 123 -27.05 -9.42 6.18
C GLU A 123 -27.79 -9.08 4.88
N SER A 124 -27.31 -9.58 3.76
CA SER A 124 -28.00 -9.50 2.48
C SER A 124 -27.89 -10.85 1.80
N GLY A 125 -28.82 -11.73 2.15
CA GLY A 125 -28.91 -13.07 1.59
C GLY A 125 -29.95 -13.93 2.28
N ASN A 126 -31.22 -13.53 2.22
CA ASN A 126 -32.34 -14.46 2.18
C ASN A 126 -33.45 -13.93 1.27
#